data_AF-A0A819QE37-F1
#
_entry.id   AF-A0A819QE37-F1
#
_cell.length_a   1.000
_cell.length_b   1.000
_cell.length_c   1.000
_cell.angle_alpha   90.00
_cell.angle_beta   90.00
_cell.angle_gamma   90.00
#
_symmetry.space_group_name_H-M   'P 1'
#
loop_
_entity.id
_entity.type
_entity.pdbx_description
1 polymer ?
#
loop_
_entity_poly.entity_id
_entity_poly.type
_entity_poly.pdbx_seq_one_letter_code
_entity_poly.pdbx_strand_id
1 'polypeptide(L)' 'SEAAAATAVVMMRCCASISPKTSPIEFKADRPFLFFIRENRQNIVLFSGKFVSPPTAS' A
#
# COMPACT_ATOMS: atom_id res chain seq x y z
N SER A 1 2.98 11.28 -3.39
CA SER A 1 2.68 12.11 -4.58
C SER A 1 3.76 12.04 -5.67
N GLU A 2 4.89 11.39 -5.40
CA GLU A 2 5.99 11.07 -6.32
C GLU A 2 5.95 9.59 -6.78
N ALA A 3 4.99 8.82 -6.22
CA ALA A 3 4.94 7.34 -6.20
C ALA A 3 5.04 6.67 -7.57
N ALA A 4 4.53 7.36 -8.56
CA ALA A 4 4.26 6.85 -9.89
C ALA A 4 5.33 7.26 -10.91
N ALA A 5 6.24 8.18 -10.58
CA ALA A 5 7.17 8.75 -11.57
C ALA A 5 8.52 8.02 -11.64
N ALA A 6 9.14 7.68 -10.50
CA ALA A 6 10.43 6.99 -10.47
C ALA A 6 10.33 5.48 -10.79
N THR A 7 9.21 4.85 -10.43
CA THR A 7 8.92 3.43 -10.64
C THR A 7 8.75 3.07 -12.14
N ALA A 8 8.37 4.02 -13.01
CA ALA A 8 8.19 3.81 -14.46
C ALA A 8 9.50 3.90 -15.28
N VAL A 9 10.44 4.74 -14.87
CA VAL A 9 11.64 5.06 -15.68
C VAL A 9 12.79 4.08 -15.42
N VAL A 10 12.93 3.57 -14.20
CA VAL A 10 14.06 2.70 -13.81
C VAL A 10 13.78 1.22 -14.10
N MET A 11 12.53 0.75 -13.94
CA MET A 11 12.17 -0.64 -14.28
C MET A 11 12.28 -0.93 -15.79
N MET A 12 11.98 0.04 -16.67
CA MET A 12 12.13 -0.08 -18.14
C MET A 12 13.60 -0.11 -18.60
N ARG A 13 14.51 0.54 -17.85
CA ARG A 13 15.92 0.68 -18.23
C ARG A 13 16.83 -0.43 -17.70
N CYS A 14 16.48 -1.12 -16.62
CA CYS A 14 17.45 -1.94 -15.88
C CYS A 14 17.17 -3.45 -15.83
N CYS A 15 15.95 -3.94 -16.09
CA CYS A 15 15.59 -5.35 -15.82
C CYS A 15 15.34 -6.20 -17.07
N ALA A 16 16.01 -5.89 -18.19
CA ALA A 16 15.95 -6.63 -19.46
C ALA A 16 16.61 -8.03 -19.41
N SER A 17 17.34 -8.37 -18.34
CA SER A 17 17.93 -9.69 -18.15
C SER A 17 18.05 -10.05 -16.66
N ILE A 18 17.28 -11.05 -16.22
CA ILE A 18 17.48 -11.91 -15.05
C ILE A 18 17.12 -11.34 -13.64
N SER A 19 15.92 -11.74 -13.18
CA SER A 19 15.53 -12.25 -11.83
C SER A 19 15.58 -11.36 -10.57
N PRO A 20 14.76 -11.62 -9.52
CA PRO A 20 13.83 -12.73 -9.29
C PRO A 20 12.36 -12.33 -9.56
N LYS A 21 11.57 -13.28 -10.05
CA LYS A 21 10.11 -13.22 -10.00
C LYS A 21 9.64 -13.36 -8.55
N THR A 22 9.94 -12.38 -7.70
CA THR A 22 9.15 -12.23 -6.47
C THR A 22 7.87 -11.57 -6.94
N SER A 23 6.87 -12.38 -7.26
CA SER A 23 5.53 -11.86 -7.52
C SER A 23 5.18 -10.89 -6.41
N PRO A 24 4.72 -9.66 -6.74
CA PRO A 24 4.34 -8.70 -5.72
C PRO A 24 3.35 -9.35 -4.76
N ILE A 25 3.53 -9.14 -3.46
CA ILE A 25 2.62 -9.68 -2.45
C ILE A 25 1.26 -9.03 -2.68
N GLU A 26 0.26 -9.85 -3.00
CA GLU A 26 -1.10 -9.38 -3.18
C GLU A 26 -1.72 -9.06 -1.83
N PHE A 27 -1.93 -7.76 -1.57
CA PHE A 27 -2.70 -7.31 -0.43
C PHE A 27 -4.14 -7.00 -0.89
N LYS A 28 -5.07 -7.88 -0.53
CA LYS A 28 -6.49 -7.72 -0.84
C LYS A 28 -7.30 -7.43 0.42
N ALA A 29 -7.71 -6.16 0.58
CA ALA A 29 -8.52 -5.68 1.69
C ALA A 29 -10.03 -5.86 1.43
N ASP A 30 -10.44 -7.06 1.03
CA ASP A 30 -11.83 -7.42 0.68
C ASP A 30 -12.64 -8.03 1.83
N ARG A 31 -12.10 -7.94 3.05
CA ARG A 31 -12.68 -8.47 4.29
C ARG A 31 -12.28 -7.56 5.46
N PRO A 32 -12.91 -7.68 6.64
CA PRO A 32 -12.63 -6.77 7.75
C PRO A 32 -11.15 -6.67 8.09
N PHE A 33 -10.66 -5.44 8.30
CA PHE A 33 -9.26 -5.15 8.61
C PHE A 33 -9.13 -4.04 9.66
N LEU A 34 -7.99 -4.03 10.35
CA LEU A 34 -7.62 -2.96 11.27
C LEU A 34 -6.83 -1.88 10.52
N PHE A 35 -7.02 -0.63 10.91
CA PHE A 35 -6.27 0.49 10.35
C PHE A 35 -5.80 1.44 11.45
N PHE A 36 -4.67 2.11 11.17
CA PHE A 36 -4.08 3.12 12.02
C PHE A 36 -3.59 4.26 11.13
N ILE A 37 -3.96 5.49 11.48
CA ILE A 37 -3.35 6.70 10.93
C ILE A 37 -2.43 7.24 12.02
N ARG A 38 -1.15 7.39 11.70
CA ARG A 38 -0.12 7.73 12.67
C ARG A 38 0.78 8.84 12.17
N GLU A 39 1.25 9.66 13.10
CA GLU A 39 2.44 10.48 12.90
C GLU A 39 3.66 9.54 12.99
N ASN A 40 4.47 9.51 11.94
CA ASN A 40 5.52 8.49 11.79
C ASN A 40 6.75 8.75 12.67
N ARG A 41 7.10 10.01 12.94
CA ARG A 41 8.35 10.37 13.63
C ARG A 41 8.35 9.95 15.09
N GLN A 42 7.25 10.21 15.79
CA GLN A 42 7.05 9.89 17.21
C GLN A 42 6.17 8.67 17.41
N ASN A 43 5.79 8.00 16.32
CA ASN A 43 4.99 6.78 16.34
C ASN A 43 3.59 6.98 16.96
N ILE A 44 3.10 8.23 17.02
CA ILE A 44 1.86 8.60 17.68
C ILE A 44 0.67 8.18 16.80
N VAL A 45 -0.24 7.39 17.37
CA VAL A 45 -1.49 7.03 16.70
C VAL A 45 -2.45 8.22 16.79
N LEU A 46 -2.83 8.76 15.65
CA LEU A 46 -3.79 9.85 15.52
C LEU A 46 -5.22 9.32 15.43
N PHE A 47 -5.39 8.22 14.68
CA PHE A 47 -6.67 7.53 14.53
C PHE A 47 -6.43 6.02 14.49
N SER A 48 -7.35 5.24 15.05
CA SER A 48 -7.37 3.79 14.96
C SER A 48 -8.80 3.29 14.79
N GLY A 49 -8.96 2.15 14.12
CA GLY A 49 -10.27 1.56 13.93
C GLY A 49 -10.26 0.21 13.23
N LYS A 50 -11.46 -0.36 13.13
CA LYS A 50 -11.74 -1.57 12.37
C LYS A 50 -12.71 -1.22 11.25
N PHE A 51 -12.32 -1.51 10.01
CA PHE A 51 -13.24 -1.46 8.87
C PHE A 51 -13.91 -2.83 8.76
N VAL A 52 -15.25 -2.87 8.81
CA VAL A 52 -16.02 -4.14 8.76
C VAL A 52 -16.87 -4.22 7.51
N SER A 53 -17.54 -3.12 7.17
CA SER A 53 -18.39 -3.02 5.99
C SER A 53 -18.35 -1.58 5.47
N PRO A 54 -18.49 -1.39 4.15
CA PRO A 54 -18.66 -0.06 3.59
C PRO A 54 -19.96 0.57 4.13
N PRO A 55 -20.02 1.90 4.24
CA PRO A 55 -21.26 2.58 4.58
C PRO A 55 -22.31 2.30 3.50
N THR A 56 -23.54 1.98 3.90
CA THR A 56 -24.70 2.04 3.00
C THR A 56 -24.98 3.51 2.68
N ALA A 57 -25.09 3.84 1.39
CA ALA A 57 -25.56 5.15 0.98
C ALA A 57 -26.94 5.41 1.60
N SER A 58 -27.10 6.55 2.27
CA SER A 58 -28.41 7.04 2.74
C SER A 58 -29.17 7.71 1.61
#